data_AF-A0A6G1D890-F1
#
_entry.id   AF-A0A6G1D890-F1
#
_cell.length_a   1.000
_cell.length_b   1.000
_cell.length_c   1.000
_cell.angle_alpha   90.00
_cell.angle_beta   90.00
_cell.angle_gamma   90.00
#
_symmetry.space_group_name_H-M   'P 1'
#
loop_
_entity.id
_entity.type
_entity.pdbx_description
1 polymer ?
#
loop_
_entity_poly.entity_id
_entity_poly.type
_entity_poly.pdbx_seq_one_letter_code
_entity_poly.pdbx_strand_id
1 'polypeptide(L)' 'MVNCPEGRWNENLIRATFNQEDYAAILRTKTAPSLGEDFIAWHPEKSGRFTVKSAYKLAVELTLNEALA' A
#
# COMPACT_ATOMS: atom_id res chain seq x y z
N MET A 1 -9.76 -0.71 -10.97
CA MET A 1 -10.30 0.67 -11.02
C MET A 1 -9.22 1.75 -10.99
N VAL A 2 -8.02 1.45 -10.49
CA VAL A 2 -6.85 2.30 -10.74
C VAL A 2 -6.45 2.18 -12.22
N ASN A 3 -6.17 3.31 -12.85
CA ASN A 3 -5.55 3.44 -14.17
C ASN A 3 -4.04 3.17 -14.03
N CYS A 4 -3.61 1.98 -14.40
CA CYS A 4 -2.21 1.58 -14.40
C CYS A 4 -1.69 1.77 -15.84
N PRO A 5 -0.77 2.73 -16.09
CA PRO A 5 0.55 2.83 -15.44
C PRO A 5 0.75 4.07 -14.54
N GLU A 6 -0.21 4.99 -14.51
CA GLU A 6 -0.08 6.29 -13.82
C GLU A 6 -0.38 6.21 -12.31
N GLY A 7 -0.89 5.07 -11.85
CA GLY A 7 -1.29 4.85 -10.46
C GLY A 7 -2.53 5.63 -10.03
N ARG A 8 -3.20 6.36 -10.93
CA ARG A 8 -4.33 7.25 -10.64
C ARG A 8 -5.66 6.53 -10.68
N TRP A 9 -6.67 7.07 -10.02
CA TRP A 9 -8.03 6.55 -10.11
C TRP A 9 -8.62 6.76 -11.51
N ASN A 10 -9.30 5.75 -12.05
CA ASN A 10 -10.19 5.96 -13.19
C ASN A 10 -11.53 6.51 -12.68
N GLU A 11 -11.65 7.83 -12.61
CA GLU A 11 -12.82 8.49 -12.03
C GLU A 11 -14.13 8.11 -12.72
N ASN A 12 -14.12 7.98 -14.05
CA ASN A 12 -15.31 7.63 -14.83
C ASN A 12 -15.82 6.24 -14.45
N LEU A 13 -14.92 5.27 -14.33
CA LEU A 13 -15.26 3.92 -13.90
C LEU A 13 -15.78 3.89 -12.46
N ILE A 14 -15.16 4.66 -11.55
CA ILE A 14 -15.57 4.70 -10.14
C ILE A 14 -16.97 5.32 -10.00
N ARG A 15 -17.23 6.46 -10.67
CA ARG A 15 -18.54 7.12 -10.65
C ARG A 15 -19.63 6.26 -11.28
N ALA A 16 -19.30 5.45 -12.29
CA ALA A 16 -20.25 4.53 -12.92
C ALA A 16 -20.53 3.28 -12.07
N THR A 17 -19.64 2.93 -11.13
CA THR A 17 -19.76 1.68 -10.36
C THR A 17 -20.33 1.89 -8.95
N PHE A 18 -20.04 3.03 -8.32
CA PHE A 18 -20.43 3.29 -6.93
C PHE A 18 -21.46 4.40 -6.81
N ASN A 19 -22.19 4.41 -5.69
CA ASN A 19 -23.07 5.52 -5.34
C ASN A 19 -22.27 6.79 -4.99
N GLN A 20 -22.99 7.89 -4.81
CA GLN A 20 -22.40 9.21 -4.58
C GLN A 20 -21.51 9.29 -3.34
N GLU A 21 -21.91 8.65 -2.25
CA GLU A 21 -21.15 8.68 -0.99
C GLU A 21 -19.85 7.89 -1.15
N ASP A 22 -19.93 6.70 -1.74
CA ASP A 22 -18.83 5.77 -1.91
C ASP A 22 -17.80 6.27 -2.91
N TYR A 23 -18.21 6.75 -4.10
CA TYR A 23 -17.22 7.27 -5.05
C TYR A 23 -16.51 8.51 -4.49
N ALA A 24 -17.19 9.36 -3.72
CA ALA A 24 -16.58 10.55 -3.13
C ALA A 24 -15.50 10.16 -2.10
N ALA A 25 -15.77 9.14 -1.28
CA ALA A 25 -14.80 8.60 -0.34
C ALA A 25 -13.59 7.95 -1.05
N ILE A 26 -13.83 7.18 -2.12
CA ILE A 26 -12.78 6.53 -2.91
C ILE A 26 -11.88 7.57 -3.58
N LEU A 27 -12.46 8.55 -4.27
CA LEU A 27 -11.70 9.61 -4.96
C LEU A 27 -10.90 10.49 -4.00
N ARG A 28 -11.31 10.58 -2.72
CA ARG A 28 -10.54 11.26 -1.68
C ARG A 28 -9.28 10.49 -1.26
N THR A 29 -9.23 9.17 -1.51
CA THR A 29 -8.07 8.34 -1.18
C THR A 29 -6.91 8.71 -2.10
N LYS A 30 -5.78 9.12 -1.51
CA LYS A 30 -4.59 9.48 -2.28
C LYS A 30 -4.04 8.26 -3.01
N THR A 31 -3.84 8.42 -4.31
CA THR A 31 -3.12 7.45 -5.13
C THR A 31 -1.63 7.74 -5.09
N ALA A 32 -0.81 6.68 -5.18
CA ALA A 32 0.64 6.84 -5.22
C ALA A 32 1.05 7.55 -6.53
N PRO A 33 1.86 8.63 -6.48
CA PRO A 33 2.29 9.37 -7.67
C PRO A 33 3.13 8.54 -8.65
N SER A 34 3.80 7.52 -8.14
CA SER A 34 4.46 6.46 -8.90
C SER A 34 4.17 5.13 -8.21
N LEU A 35 3.82 4.08 -8.97
CA LEU A 35 4.07 2.73 -8.48
C LEU A 35 5.59 2.60 -8.39
N GLY A 36 6.13 2.59 -7.17
CA GLY A 36 7.51 2.13 -6.96
C GLY A 36 7.65 0.69 -7.44
N GLU A 37 8.88 0.17 -7.47
CA GLU A 37 9.08 -1.25 -7.76
C GLU A 37 8.30 -2.10 -6.76
N ASP A 38 7.60 -3.12 -7.26
CA ASP A 38 6.91 -4.08 -6.41
C ASP A 38 7.94 -4.70 -5.46
N PHE A 39 7.63 -4.66 -4.16
CA PHE A 39 8.49 -5.22 -3.12
C PHE A 39 7.72 -6.20 -2.25
N ILE A 40 8.45 -7.14 -1.66
CA ILE A 40 7.87 -8.12 -0.74
C ILE A 40 7.54 -7.42 0.57
N ALA A 41 6.27 -7.10 0.78
CA ALA A 41 5.80 -6.49 2.03
C ALA A 41 5.79 -7.48 3.22
N TRP A 42 5.69 -8.78 2.93
CA TRP A 42 5.58 -9.83 3.95
C TRP A 42 6.88 -10.62 4.02
N HIS A 43 7.75 -10.28 4.96
CA HIS A 43 9.03 -10.97 5.12
C HIS A 43 8.82 -12.42 5.59
N PRO A 44 9.47 -13.42 4.98
CA PRO A 44 9.33 -14.80 5.42
C PRO A 44 9.86 -14.99 6.85
N GLU A 45 9.00 -15.53 7.72
CA GLU A 45 9.40 -15.98 9.04
C GLU A 45 9.79 -17.45 9.03
N LYS A 46 10.76 -17.83 9.87
CA LYS A 46 11.19 -19.23 10.04
C LYS A 46 10.05 -20.17 10.46
N SER A 47 9.02 -19.62 11.09
CA SER A 47 7.80 -20.33 11.51
C SER A 47 6.81 -20.57 10.36
N GLY A 48 7.03 -19.95 9.20
CA GLY A 48 6.08 -19.93 8.08
C GLY A 48 4.79 -19.14 8.33
N ARG A 49 4.65 -18.48 9.50
CA ARG A 49 3.49 -17.66 9.86
C ARG A 49 3.94 -16.22 10.05
N PHE A 50 3.42 -15.33 9.22
CA PHE A 50 3.61 -13.90 9.39
C PHE A 50 2.70 -13.36 10.50
N THR A 51 3.23 -12.47 11.34
CA THR A 51 2.45 -11.75 12.35
C THR A 51 2.75 -10.25 12.34
N VAL A 52 1.81 -9.41 12.80
CA VAL A 52 2.07 -7.96 12.96
C VAL A 52 3.26 -7.70 13.89
N LYS A 53 3.44 -8.54 14.92
CA LYS A 53 4.52 -8.42 15.90
C LYS A 53 5.91 -8.58 15.27
N SER A 54 6.08 -9.57 14.41
CA SER A 54 7.37 -9.82 13.74
C SER A 54 7.70 -8.74 12.72
N ALA A 55 6.72 -8.27 11.95
CA ALA A 55 6.91 -7.13 11.05
C ALA A 55 7.27 -5.86 11.80
N TYR A 56 6.62 -5.58 12.93
CA TYR A 56 6.97 -4.42 13.74
C TYR A 56 8.39 -4.53 14.29
N LYS A 57 8.77 -5.72 14.79
CA LYS A 57 10.14 -5.97 15.25
C LYS A 57 11.16 -5.73 14.13
N LEU A 58 10.92 -6.28 12.94
CA LEU A 58 11.78 -6.08 11.78
C LEU A 58 11.89 -4.61 11.37
N ALA A 59 10.76 -3.89 11.32
CA ALA A 59 10.73 -2.48 10.99
C ALA A 59 11.59 -1.65 11.96
N VAL A 60 11.48 -1.92 13.27
CA VAL A 60 12.31 -1.26 14.29
C VAL A 60 13.80 -1.58 14.08
N GLU A 61 14.17 -2.84 13.85
CA GLU A 61 15.56 -3.25 13.59
C GLU A 61 16.15 -2.55 12.36
N LEU A 62 15.38 -2.45 11.26
CA LEU A 62 15.79 -1.76 10.04
C LEU A 62 16.00 -0.26 10.28
N THR A 63 15.05 0.40 10.95
CA THR A 63 15.17 1.82 11.29
C THR A 63 16.37 2.11 12.20
N LEU A 64 16.65 1.25 13.18
CA LEU A 64 17.84 1.38 14.02
C LEU A 64 19.13 1.20 13.22
N ASN A 65 19.19 0.20 12.34
CA ASN A 65 20.37 -0.03 11.50
C ASN A 65 20.63 1.12 10.53
N GLU A 66 19.59 1.75 9.97
CA GLU A 66 19.72 2.94 9.13
C GLU A 66 20.20 4.16 9.94
N ALA A 67 19.78 4.31 11.19
CA ALA A 67 20.20 5.43 12.04
C ALA A 67 21.63 5.31 12.59
N LEU A 68 22.21 4.10 12.56
CA LEU A 68 23.57 3.81 13.02
C LEU A 68 24.59 3.71 11.87
N ALA A 69 24.14 3.81 10.63
CA ALA A 69 24.95 3.82 9.40
C ALA A 69 25.22 5.25 8.92
#